data_AF-A0A9Q5B3W4-F1
#
_entry.id   AF-A0A9Q5B3W4-F1
#
_cell.length_a   1.000
_cell.length_b   1.000
_cell.length_c   1.000
_cell.angle_alpha   90.00
_cell.angle_beta   90.00
_cell.angle_gamma   90.00
#
_symmetry.space_group_name_H-M   'P 1'
#
loop_
_entity.id
_entity.type
_entity.pdbx_description
1 polymer ?
#
loop_
_entity_poly.entity_id
_entity_poly.type
_entity_poly.pdbx_seq_one_letter_code
_entity_poly.pdbx_strand_id
1 'polypeptide(L)'
;MGTIILALISAFAVILYWVSCRKAALKHQEKVAELLEKYFEDHKVSEDDRDSAYWTYRFARFWAFVPVMTIVAPIWLALSILLRGAGHVAKKPDALHSEIIDSIVKMYVAKNPLTSMICMPVFLASVAVLSIIGMVTNRMKAIPTLASLYTSVAKTASHASREVKTH
;
A
#
# COMPACT_ATOMS: atom_id res chain seq x y z
N MET A 1 35.16 14.41 -33.96
CA MET A 1 34.59 13.13 -34.45
C MET A 1 34.34 12.12 -33.34
N GLY A 2 35.29 11.85 -32.43
CA GLY A 2 35.10 10.86 -31.34
C GLY A 2 33.89 11.09 -30.42
N THR A 3 33.60 12.35 -30.06
CA THR A 3 32.45 12.71 -29.21
C THR A 3 31.09 12.48 -29.88
N ILE A 4 30.99 12.69 -31.19
CA ILE A 4 29.77 12.48 -31.97
C ILE A 4 29.46 10.98 -32.07
N ILE A 5 30.49 10.16 -32.32
CA ILE A 5 30.34 8.70 -32.36
C ILE A 5 29.91 8.17 -30.99
N LEU A 6 30.50 8.69 -29.90
CA LEU A 6 30.14 8.29 -28.54
C LEU A 6 28.68 8.67 -28.18
N ALA A 7 28.23 9.84 -28.64
CA ALA A 7 26.84 10.29 -28.46
C ALA A 7 25.84 9.43 -29.25
N LEU A 8 26.20 8.97 -30.46
CA LEU A 8 25.36 8.07 -31.25
C LEU A 8 25.24 6.69 -30.60
N ILE A 9 26.35 6.15 -30.09
CA ILE A 9 26.35 4.85 -29.38
C ILE A 9 25.51 4.92 -28.11
N SER A 10 25.64 6.00 -27.32
CA SER A 10 24.85 6.16 -26.09
C SER A 10 23.36 6.35 -26.38
N ALA A 11 23.01 7.13 -27.41
CA ALA A 11 21.62 7.28 -27.85
C ALA A 11 21.02 5.92 -28.28
N PHE A 12 21.77 5.13 -29.05
CA PHE A 12 21.32 3.81 -29.48
C PHE A 12 21.13 2.84 -28.30
N ALA A 13 22.03 2.87 -27.31
CA ALA A 13 21.90 2.06 -26.10
C ALA A 13 20.64 2.44 -25.29
N VAL A 14 20.31 3.73 -25.17
CA VAL A 14 19.09 4.20 -24.50
C VAL A 14 17.85 3.71 -25.22
N ILE A 15 17.83 3.74 -26.56
CA ILE A 15 16.71 3.26 -27.37
C ILE A 15 16.53 1.74 -27.18
N LEU A 16 17.61 0.97 -27.30
CA LEU A 16 17.57 -0.49 -27.11
C LEU A 16 17.08 -0.88 -25.72
N TYR A 17 17.55 -0.17 -24.69
CA TYR A 17 17.08 -0.34 -23.33
C TYR A 17 15.57 -0.07 -23.23
N TRP A 18 15.10 1.06 -23.76
CA TRP A 18 13.69 1.44 -23.71
C TRP A 18 12.78 0.43 -24.43
N VAL A 19 13.19 -0.02 -25.62
CA VAL A 19 12.44 -1.01 -26.41
C VAL A 19 12.37 -2.35 -25.68
N SER A 20 13.49 -2.81 -25.10
CA SER A 20 13.55 -4.07 -24.37
C SER A 20 12.65 -4.06 -23.13
N CYS A 21 12.71 -2.98 -22.35
CA CYS A 21 11.82 -2.76 -21.19
C CYS A 21 10.35 -2.74 -21.62
N ARG A 22 10.02 -2.05 -22.73
CA ARG A 22 8.64 -1.96 -23.20
C ARG A 22 8.10 -3.31 -23.67
N LYS A 23 8.93 -4.10 -24.36
CA LYS A 23 8.56 -5.44 -24.82
C LYS A 23 8.29 -6.38 -23.64
N ALA A 24 9.14 -6.36 -22.61
CA ALA A 24 8.93 -7.15 -21.40
C ALA A 24 7.66 -6.73 -20.64
N ALA A 25 7.40 -5.42 -20.56
CA ALA A 25 6.21 -4.89 -19.88
C ALA A 25 4.90 -5.28 -20.58
N LEU A 26 4.88 -5.40 -21.91
CA LEU A 26 3.68 -5.77 -22.67
C LEU A 26 3.17 -7.17 -22.30
N LYS A 27 4.07 -8.14 -22.13
CA LYS A 27 3.69 -9.50 -21.70
C LYS A 27 2.96 -9.50 -20.36
N HIS A 28 3.41 -8.69 -19.41
CA HIS A 28 2.75 -8.55 -18.12
C HIS A 28 1.44 -7.77 -18.22
N GLN A 29 1.37 -6.79 -19.12
CA GLN A 29 0.16 -6.00 -19.36
C GLN A 29 -0.97 -6.85 -19.96
N GLU A 30 -0.66 -7.76 -20.88
CA GLU A 30 -1.62 -8.73 -21.43
C GLU A 30 -2.16 -9.62 -20.31
N LYS A 31 -1.27 -10.20 -19.48
CA LYS A 31 -1.68 -10.99 -18.32
C LYS A 31 -2.59 -10.21 -17.36
N VAL A 32 -2.27 -8.94 -17.09
CA VAL A 32 -3.09 -8.09 -16.22
C VAL A 32 -4.48 -7.85 -16.83
N ALA A 33 -4.56 -7.62 -18.15
CA ALA A 33 -5.83 -7.43 -18.83
C ALA A 33 -6.73 -8.68 -18.73
N GLU A 34 -6.18 -9.87 -18.97
CA GLU A 34 -6.91 -11.13 -18.83
C GLU A 34 -7.40 -11.37 -17.39
N LEU A 35 -6.58 -11.04 -16.39
CA LEU A 35 -6.95 -11.17 -14.98
C LEU A 35 -8.02 -10.15 -14.58
N LEU A 36 -7.95 -8.91 -15.09
CA LEU A 36 -8.98 -7.90 -14.87
C LEU A 36 -10.31 -8.33 -15.47
N GLU A 37 -10.32 -8.84 -16.71
CA GLU A 37 -11.52 -9.34 -17.36
C GLU A 37 -12.22 -10.40 -16.51
N LYS A 38 -11.48 -11.42 -16.05
CA LYS A 38 -12.01 -12.46 -15.14
C LYS A 38 -12.52 -11.88 -13.82
N TYR A 39 -11.87 -10.85 -13.29
CA TYR A 39 -12.26 -10.19 -12.05
C TYR A 39 -13.53 -9.33 -12.20
N PHE A 40 -13.74 -8.75 -13.39
CA PHE A 40 -14.98 -8.04 -13.74
C PHE A 40 -16.14 -9.00 -14.04
N GLU A 41 -15.87 -10.18 -14.58
CA GLU A 41 -16.90 -11.20 -14.82
C GLU A 41 -17.40 -11.86 -13.51
N ASP A 42 -16.59 -11.88 -12.46
CA ASP A 42 -17.02 -12.42 -11.17
C ASP A 42 -18.00 -11.48 -10.45
N HIS A 43 -19.31 -11.71 -10.65
CA HIS A 43 -20.41 -10.96 -10.04
C HIS A 43 -20.40 -10.90 -8.50
N LYS A 44 -19.51 -11.65 -7.83
CA LYS A 44 -19.35 -11.60 -6.36
C LYS A 44 -18.50 -10.42 -5.87
N VAL A 45 -17.80 -9.73 -6.77
CA VAL A 45 -16.95 -8.58 -6.44
C VAL A 45 -17.76 -7.29 -6.48
N SER A 46 -17.61 -6.44 -5.45
CA SER A 46 -18.22 -5.10 -5.40
C SER A 46 -17.74 -4.22 -6.55
N GLU A 47 -18.59 -3.33 -7.06
CA GLU A 47 -18.21 -2.35 -8.09
C GLU A 47 -17.05 -1.45 -7.61
N ASP A 48 -17.03 -1.05 -6.34
CA ASP A 48 -15.96 -0.23 -5.76
C ASP A 48 -14.58 -0.93 -5.82
N ASP A 49 -14.53 -2.24 -5.57
CA ASP A 49 -13.28 -3.02 -5.60
C ASP A 49 -12.77 -3.19 -7.04
N ARG A 50 -13.70 -3.32 -7.99
CA ARG A 50 -13.41 -3.41 -9.43
C ARG A 50 -12.86 -2.08 -9.96
N ASP A 51 -13.49 -0.97 -9.61
CA ASP A 51 -13.04 0.37 -9.99
C ASP A 51 -11.66 0.68 -9.40
N SER A 52 -11.42 0.31 -8.13
CA SER A 52 -10.12 0.45 -7.49
C SER A 52 -9.02 -0.32 -8.22
N ALA A 53 -9.27 -1.58 -8.59
CA ALA A 53 -8.32 -2.40 -9.34
C ALA A 53 -8.03 -1.81 -10.73
N TYR A 54 -9.07 -1.32 -11.43
CA TYR A 54 -8.92 -0.67 -12.72
C TYR A 54 -8.11 0.62 -12.65
N TRP A 55 -8.42 1.49 -11.69
CA TRP A 55 -7.68 2.73 -11.49
C TRP A 55 -6.22 2.46 -11.13
N THR A 56 -5.97 1.47 -10.29
CA THR A 56 -4.61 1.03 -9.95
C THR A 56 -3.85 0.58 -11.20
N TYR A 57 -4.46 -0.24 -12.05
CA TYR A 57 -3.87 -0.64 -13.33
C TYR A 57 -3.59 0.56 -14.25
N ARG A 58 -4.56 1.47 -14.38
CA ARG A 58 -4.46 2.67 -15.23
C ARG A 58 -3.31 3.55 -14.78
N PHE A 59 -3.22 3.85 -13.49
CA PHE A 59 -2.16 4.71 -12.95
C PHE A 59 -0.79 4.03 -12.95
N ALA A 60 -0.71 2.71 -12.74
CA ALA A 60 0.55 1.97 -12.84
C ALA A 60 1.18 2.02 -14.24
N ARG A 61 0.45 2.43 -15.28
CA ARG A 61 1.05 2.68 -16.60
C ARG A 61 1.83 4.00 -16.64
N PHE A 62 1.67 4.90 -15.68
CA PHE A 62 2.43 6.15 -15.60
C PHE A 62 3.73 5.98 -14.81
N TRP A 63 4.84 6.53 -15.32
CA TRP A 63 6.18 6.34 -14.74
C TRP A 63 6.37 6.99 -13.35
N ALA A 64 5.55 7.97 -12.98
CA ALA A 64 5.67 8.65 -11.70
C ALA A 64 4.81 8.00 -10.62
N PHE A 65 3.99 6.99 -10.99
CA PHE A 65 3.05 6.40 -10.07
C PHE A 65 3.72 5.79 -8.84
N VAL A 66 4.71 4.92 -9.03
CA VAL A 66 5.40 4.30 -7.87
C VAL A 66 6.18 5.33 -7.06
N PRO A 67 6.93 6.29 -7.64
CA PRO A 67 7.55 7.38 -6.87
C PRO A 67 6.55 8.18 -6.03
N VAL A 68 5.41 8.57 -6.62
CA VAL A 68 4.35 9.31 -5.90
C VAL A 68 3.75 8.45 -4.79
N MET A 69 3.41 7.18 -5.07
CA MET A 69 2.88 6.26 -4.07
C MET A 69 3.86 5.99 -2.94
N THR A 70 5.17 5.97 -3.23
CA THR A 70 6.22 5.79 -2.21
C THR A 70 6.23 6.94 -1.19
N ILE A 71 5.80 8.14 -1.59
CA ILE A 71 5.69 9.30 -0.70
C ILE A 71 4.31 9.37 -0.05
N VAL A 72 3.25 9.23 -0.85
CA VAL A 72 1.87 9.44 -0.39
C VAL A 72 1.39 8.32 0.53
N ALA A 73 1.68 7.06 0.19
CA ALA A 73 1.18 5.92 0.95
C ALA A 73 1.68 5.87 2.40
N PRO A 74 2.95 6.12 2.74
CA PRO A 74 3.37 6.17 4.15
C PRO A 74 2.75 7.35 4.90
N ILE A 75 2.55 8.51 4.27
CA ILE A 75 1.85 9.65 4.89
C ILE A 75 0.41 9.25 5.22
N TRP A 76 -0.27 8.61 4.26
CA TRP A 76 -1.63 8.12 4.45
C TRP A 76 -1.73 7.06 5.56
N LEU A 77 -0.76 6.13 5.60
CA LEU A 77 -0.68 5.10 6.64
C LEU A 77 -0.42 5.72 8.03
N ALA A 78 0.47 6.70 8.13
CA ALA A 78 0.71 7.41 9.38
C ALA A 78 -0.55 8.13 9.87
N LEU A 79 -1.26 8.82 8.97
CA LEU A 79 -2.52 9.49 9.28
C LEU A 79 -3.61 8.51 9.73
N SER A 80 -3.72 7.35 9.08
CA SER A 80 -4.71 6.34 9.44
C SER A 80 -4.44 5.73 10.81
N ILE A 81 -3.18 5.48 11.15
CA ILE A 81 -2.75 5.03 12.49
C ILE A 81 -3.12 6.07 13.56
N LEU A 82 -2.90 7.36 13.29
CA LEU A 82 -3.22 8.44 14.21
C LEU A 82 -4.73 8.58 14.44
N LEU A 83 -5.51 8.64 13.37
CA LEU A 83 -6.95 8.93 13.42
C LEU A 83 -7.81 7.73 13.80
N ARG A 84 -7.51 6.53 13.28
CA ARG A 84 -8.37 5.34 13.40
C ARG A 84 -7.77 4.24 14.27
N GLY A 85 -6.52 4.39 14.72
CA GLY A 85 -5.76 3.35 15.40
C GLY A 85 -5.34 2.24 14.42
N ALA A 86 -4.28 1.49 14.74
CA ALA A 86 -3.72 0.48 13.83
C ALA A 86 -4.60 -0.81 13.71
N GLY A 87 -5.88 -0.73 14.08
CA GLY A 87 -6.83 -1.86 14.08
C GLY A 87 -7.69 -1.97 12.82
N HIS A 88 -7.65 -1.00 11.91
CA HIS A 88 -8.23 -1.15 10.57
C HIS A 88 -7.29 -2.00 9.71
N VAL A 89 -7.22 -3.30 10.02
CA VAL A 89 -6.53 -4.27 9.18
C VAL A 89 -7.37 -4.41 7.91
N ALA A 90 -6.78 -4.04 6.77
CA ALA A 90 -7.43 -4.17 5.47
C ALA A 90 -7.99 -5.59 5.30
N LYS A 91 -9.25 -5.70 4.84
CA LYS A 91 -9.89 -6.97 4.49
C LYS A 91 -8.91 -7.79 3.66
N LYS A 92 -8.69 -9.06 4.04
CA LYS A 92 -7.76 -9.93 3.31
C LYS A 92 -8.18 -9.92 1.83
N PRO A 93 -7.29 -9.47 0.92
CA PRO A 93 -7.66 -9.36 -0.48
C PRO A 93 -7.96 -10.75 -1.03
N ASP A 94 -8.90 -10.82 -1.96
CA ASP A 94 -9.18 -12.03 -2.70
C ASP A 94 -7.91 -12.51 -3.45
N ALA A 95 -7.79 -13.82 -3.67
CA ALA A 95 -6.62 -14.41 -4.32
C ALA A 95 -6.41 -13.83 -5.73
N LEU A 96 -7.50 -13.63 -6.49
CA LEU A 96 -7.47 -12.99 -7.81
C LEU A 96 -7.00 -11.53 -7.73
N HIS A 97 -7.50 -10.77 -6.76
CA HIS A 97 -7.06 -9.39 -6.54
C HIS A 97 -5.56 -9.32 -6.22
N SER A 98 -5.05 -10.23 -5.40
CA SER A 98 -3.61 -10.31 -5.11
C SER A 98 -2.78 -10.62 -6.36
N GLU A 99 -3.27 -11.51 -7.24
CA GLU A 99 -2.57 -11.85 -8.48
C GLU A 99 -2.58 -10.69 -9.49
N ILE A 100 -3.68 -9.92 -9.55
CA ILE A 100 -3.77 -8.69 -10.35
C ILE A 100 -2.71 -7.69 -9.88
N ILE A 101 -2.66 -7.40 -8.57
CA ILE A 101 -1.70 -6.44 -8.01
C ILE A 101 -0.25 -6.89 -8.24
N ASP A 102 0.06 -8.17 -8.03
CA ASP A 102 1.40 -8.72 -8.32
C ASP A 102 1.78 -8.56 -9.81
N SER A 103 0.84 -8.85 -10.70
CA SER A 103 1.06 -8.71 -12.15
C SER A 103 1.22 -7.24 -12.56
N ILE A 104 0.49 -6.31 -11.94
CA ILE A 104 0.65 -4.86 -12.13
C ILE A 104 2.02 -4.38 -11.65
N VAL A 105 2.48 -4.85 -10.49
CA VAL A 105 3.81 -4.52 -9.96
C VAL A 105 4.89 -5.03 -10.90
N LYS A 106 4.81 -6.29 -11.38
CA LYS A 106 5.75 -6.86 -12.34
C LYS A 106 5.76 -6.10 -13.67
N MET A 107 4.59 -5.71 -14.18
CA MET A 107 4.48 -4.84 -15.36
C MET A 107 5.23 -3.52 -15.14
N TYR A 108 5.02 -2.87 -13.98
CA TYR A 108 5.69 -1.61 -13.67
C TYR A 108 7.21 -1.76 -13.58
N VAL A 109 7.68 -2.81 -12.89
CA VAL A 109 9.12 -3.10 -12.72
C VAL A 109 9.78 -3.38 -14.06
N ALA A 110 9.15 -4.17 -14.92
CA ALA A 110 9.66 -4.44 -16.27
C ALA A 110 9.74 -3.18 -17.12
N LYS A 111 8.78 -2.25 -16.96
CA LYS A 111 8.72 -1.00 -17.71
C LYS A 111 9.71 0.05 -17.21
N ASN A 112 9.92 0.17 -15.89
CA ASN A 112 10.71 1.23 -15.28
C ASN A 112 11.68 0.68 -14.20
N PRO A 113 12.64 -0.21 -14.56
CA PRO A 113 13.40 -0.96 -13.57
C PRO A 113 14.28 -0.07 -12.69
N LEU A 114 14.80 1.05 -13.22
CA LEU A 114 15.58 2.02 -12.43
C LEU A 114 14.75 2.65 -11.30
N THR A 115 13.53 3.10 -11.62
CA THR A 115 12.65 3.70 -10.60
C THR A 115 12.23 2.66 -9.55
N SER A 116 11.93 1.45 -9.98
CA SER A 116 11.54 0.37 -9.07
C SER A 116 12.67 -0.07 -8.15
N MET A 117 13.91 -0.10 -8.64
CA MET A 117 15.08 -0.48 -7.85
C MET A 117 15.27 0.41 -6.62
N ILE A 118 14.89 1.68 -6.72
CA ILE A 118 15.04 2.66 -5.63
C ILE A 118 13.74 2.77 -4.82
N CYS A 119 12.60 2.97 -5.50
CA CYS A 119 11.35 3.30 -4.81
C CYS A 119 10.73 2.10 -4.06
N MET A 120 10.84 0.87 -4.57
CA MET A 120 10.23 -0.29 -3.91
C MET A 120 10.87 -0.61 -2.54
N PRO A 121 12.21 -0.66 -2.40
CA PRO A 121 12.82 -0.84 -1.08
C PRO A 121 12.48 0.28 -0.11
N VAL A 122 12.47 1.54 -0.57
CA VAL A 122 12.11 2.70 0.26
C VAL A 122 10.65 2.59 0.73
N PHE A 123 9.73 2.22 -0.17
CA PHE A 123 8.34 2.00 0.16
C PHE A 123 8.18 0.89 1.21
N LEU A 124 8.79 -0.28 1.00
CA LEU A 124 8.72 -1.41 1.93
C LEU A 124 9.30 -1.06 3.30
N ALA A 125 10.45 -0.38 3.34
CA ALA A 125 11.06 0.08 4.58
C ALA A 125 10.13 1.06 5.33
N SER A 126 9.51 2.00 4.62
CA SER A 126 8.58 2.98 5.22
C SER A 126 7.34 2.31 5.83
N VAL A 127 6.74 1.34 5.12
CA VAL A 127 5.58 0.58 5.60
C VAL A 127 5.95 -0.28 6.81
N ALA A 128 7.12 -0.94 6.78
CA ALA A 128 7.60 -1.76 7.89
C ALA A 128 7.79 -0.93 9.17
N VAL A 129 8.46 0.22 9.07
CA VAL A 129 8.68 1.12 10.22
C VAL A 129 7.34 1.63 10.77
N LEU A 130 6.45 2.13 9.91
CA LEU A 130 5.13 2.63 10.33
C LEU A 130 4.25 1.54 10.94
N SER A 131 4.33 0.31 10.45
CA SER A 131 3.59 -0.83 11.01
C SER A 131 4.06 -1.15 12.44
N ILE A 132 5.37 -1.13 12.69
CA ILE A 132 5.93 -1.31 14.04
C ILE A 132 5.47 -0.18 14.97
N ILE A 133 5.56 1.08 14.50
CA ILE A 133 5.08 2.24 15.27
C ILE A 133 3.59 2.09 15.59
N GLY A 134 2.76 1.76 14.60
CA GLY A 134 1.32 1.56 14.78
C GLY A 134 1.00 0.46 15.80
N MET A 135 1.72 -0.66 15.77
CA MET A 135 1.59 -1.72 16.77
C MET A 135 1.93 -1.24 18.18
N VAL A 136 3.03 -0.48 18.34
CA VAL A 136 3.45 0.08 19.64
C VAL A 136 2.44 1.12 20.14
N THR A 137 1.96 2.03 19.28
CA THR A 137 0.94 3.03 19.63
C THR A 137 -0.36 2.37 20.07
N ASN A 138 -0.79 1.30 19.40
CA ASN A 138 -1.96 0.55 19.82
C ASN A 138 -1.77 -0.11 21.19
N ARG A 139 -0.58 -0.67 21.46
CA ARG A 139 -0.26 -1.22 22.79
C ARG A 139 -0.26 -0.14 23.87
N MET A 140 0.28 1.05 23.59
CA MET A 140 0.26 2.17 24.55
C MET A 140 -1.16 2.67 24.83
N LYS A 141 -2.02 2.77 23.80
CA LYS A 141 -3.43 3.13 23.99
C LYS A 141 -4.23 2.07 24.79
N ALA A 142 -3.78 0.82 24.78
CA ALA A 142 -4.40 -0.26 25.55
C ALA A 142 -3.97 -0.29 27.03
N ILE A 143 -2.92 0.44 27.41
CA ILE A 143 -2.52 0.56 28.83
C ILE A 143 -3.43 1.61 29.48
N PRO A 144 -4.30 1.23 30.45
CA PRO A 144 -5.18 2.17 31.10
C PRO A 144 -4.37 3.26 31.81
N THR A 145 -4.61 4.51 31.44
CA THR A 145 -3.97 5.67 32.07
C THR A 145 -4.42 5.77 33.52
N LEU A 146 -3.57 6.28 34.42
CA LEU A 146 -3.90 6.49 35.84
C LEU A 146 -5.25 7.20 36.04
N ALA A 147 -5.61 8.15 35.19
CA ALA A 147 -6.93 8.80 35.20
C ALA A 147 -8.10 7.82 35.02
N SER A 148 -7.98 6.84 34.12
CA SER A 148 -8.99 5.79 33.89
C SER A 148 -9.10 4.79 35.05
N LEU A 149 -7.99 4.54 35.75
CA LEU A 149 -7.95 3.76 36.98
C LEU A 149 -8.64 4.50 38.13
N TYR A 150 -8.38 5.79 38.31
CA TYR A 150 -9.07 6.63 39.30
C TYR A 150 -10.58 6.69 39.05
N THR A 151 -11.03 6.82 37.79
CA THR A 151 -12.46 6.82 37.48
C THR A 151 -13.10 5.45 37.69
N SER A 152 -12.41 4.35 37.40
CA SER A 152 -12.93 2.99 37.65
C SER A 152 -13.00 2.69 39.15
N VAL A 153 -12.00 3.07 39.93
CA VAL A 153 -12.01 2.92 41.39
C VAL A 153 -13.08 3.82 42.03
N ALA A 154 -13.21 5.07 41.60
CA ALA A 154 -14.25 5.98 42.08
C ALA A 154 -15.66 5.47 41.73
N LYS A 155 -15.84 4.87 40.55
CA LYS A 155 -17.13 4.29 40.13
C LYS A 155 -17.45 3.04 40.94
N THR A 156 -16.48 2.14 41.18
CA THR A 156 -16.67 0.96 42.05
C THR A 156 -16.94 1.35 43.50
N ALA A 157 -16.24 2.36 44.03
CA ALA A 157 -16.48 2.90 45.37
C ALA A 157 -17.88 3.54 45.49
N SER A 158 -18.35 4.23 44.45
CA SER A 158 -19.70 4.80 44.42
C SER A 158 -20.80 3.74 44.38
N HIS A 159 -20.57 2.59 43.73
CA HIS A 159 -21.50 1.45 43.74
C HIS A 159 -21.52 0.73 45.10
N ALA A 160 -20.35 0.50 45.71
CA ALA A 160 -20.26 -0.10 47.05
C ALA A 160 -20.92 0.78 48.12
N SER A 161 -20.78 2.11 48.04
CA SER A 161 -21.44 3.04 48.95
C SER A 161 -22.96 3.10 48.76
N ARG A 162 -23.46 2.74 47.57
CA ARG A 162 -24.89 2.73 47.25
C ARG A 162 -25.60 1.48 47.78
N GLU A 163 -24.93 0.32 47.80
CA GLU A 163 -25.47 -0.92 48.39
C GLU A 163 -25.59 -0.87 49.92
N VAL A 164 -24.68 -0.16 50.61
CA VAL A 164 -24.72 0.01 52.08
C VAL A 164 -25.91 0.87 52.54
N LYS A 165 -26.48 1.71 51.68
CA LYS A 165 -27.63 2.58 52.01
C LYS A 165 -29.00 1.94 51.78
N THR A 166 -29.04 0.73 51.24
CA THR A 166 -30.28 0.01 50.90
C THR A 166 -30.60 -1.17 51.84
N HIS A 167 -29.87 -1.30 52.96
CA HIS A 167 -30.19 -2.21 54.06
C HIS A 167 -30.77 -1.46 55.25
#